data_AF-A0A7C5IAN2-F1
#
_entry.id   AF-A0A7C5IAN2-F1
#
_cell.length_a   1.000
_cell.length_b   1.000
_cell.length_c   1.000
_cell.angle_alpha   90.00
_cell.angle_beta   90.00
_cell.angle_gamma   90.00
#
_symmetry.space_group_name_H-M   'P 1'
#
loop_
_entity.id
_entity.type
_entity.pdbx_description
1 polymer ?
#
loop_
_entity_poly.entity_id
_entity_poly.type
_entity_poly.pdbx_seq_one_letter_code
_entity_poly.pdbx_strand_id
1 'polypeptide(L)'
;RMARLFPEWFEARFNYGLAALQNRDYPTAVVELKAAARLRPGDKGVLLGLTAACALNQDRACAEDSTREAVARFPADPGILLNMGAWLEEQGQFASAMEQYRQAVHIAPDCANCWYNIGRLAERTGDVATALDAYQRHIAAAPPGMVTGEVQERIRLLLQTQGTP
;
A
#
# COMPACT_ATOMS: atom_id res chain seq x y z
N ARG A 1 14.65 -1.92 -23.76
CA ARG A 1 14.67 -1.81 -25.24
C ARG A 1 13.62 -2.71 -25.95
N MET A 2 13.00 -3.69 -25.28
CA MET A 2 12.00 -4.59 -25.88
C MET A 2 10.56 -4.02 -25.93
N ALA A 3 10.13 -3.31 -24.88
CA ALA A 3 8.83 -2.62 -24.84
C ALA A 3 8.65 -1.57 -25.97
N ARG A 4 9.74 -0.97 -26.46
CA ARG A 4 9.71 -0.04 -27.60
C ARG A 4 9.60 -0.73 -28.96
N LEU A 5 9.99 -2.00 -29.05
CA LEU A 5 9.97 -2.78 -30.30
C LEU A 5 8.65 -3.53 -30.48
N PHE A 6 7.94 -3.81 -29.38
CA PHE A 6 6.63 -4.46 -29.39
C PHE A 6 5.65 -3.63 -28.56
N PRO A 7 5.12 -2.53 -29.11
CA PRO A 7 4.33 -1.58 -28.35
C PRO A 7 3.05 -2.17 -27.74
N GLU A 8 2.50 -3.21 -28.38
CA GLU A 8 1.29 -3.95 -27.99
C GLU A 8 1.58 -5.16 -27.08
N TRP A 9 2.83 -5.41 -26.69
CA TRP A 9 3.16 -6.57 -25.86
C TRP A 9 2.97 -6.25 -24.37
N PHE A 10 1.80 -6.65 -23.85
CA PHE A 10 1.40 -6.40 -22.46
C PHE A 10 2.46 -6.80 -21.44
N GLU A 11 2.96 -8.04 -21.48
CA GLU A 11 3.91 -8.54 -20.48
C GLU A 11 5.22 -7.75 -20.50
N ALA A 12 5.69 -7.31 -21.68
CA ALA A 12 6.89 -6.47 -21.77
C ALA A 12 6.67 -5.08 -21.17
N ARG A 13 5.51 -4.46 -21.42
CA ARG A 13 5.13 -3.17 -20.82
C ARG A 13 5.02 -3.29 -19.30
N PHE A 14 4.24 -4.28 -18.83
CA PHE A 14 3.99 -4.49 -17.42
C PHE A 14 5.28 -4.81 -16.65
N ASN A 15 6.06 -5.79 -17.12
CA ASN A 15 7.30 -6.18 -16.44
C ASN A 15 8.35 -5.06 -16.47
N TYR A 16 8.41 -4.27 -17.54
CA TYR A 16 9.31 -3.12 -17.56
C TYR A 16 8.85 -2.04 -16.58
N GLY A 17 7.55 -1.77 -16.49
CA GLY A 17 6.98 -0.88 -15.48
C GLY A 17 7.33 -1.30 -14.05
N LEU A 18 7.19 -2.59 -13.73
CA LEU A 18 7.57 -3.14 -12.43
C LEU A 18 9.08 -3.07 -12.17
N ALA A 19 9.91 -3.36 -13.17
CA ALA A 19 11.36 -3.25 -13.05
C ALA A 19 11.80 -1.77 -12.85
N ALA A 20 11.14 -0.83 -13.52
CA ALA A 20 11.38 0.59 -13.34
C ALA A 20 11.02 1.05 -11.93
N LEU A 21 9.91 0.57 -11.36
CA LEU A 21 9.55 0.79 -9.94
C LEU A 21 10.66 0.32 -8.99
N GLN A 22 11.15 -0.90 -9.17
CA GLN A 22 12.23 -1.46 -8.36
C GLN A 22 13.52 -0.64 -8.45
N ASN A 23 13.84 -0.14 -9.65
CA ASN A 23 14.99 0.70 -9.91
C ASN A 23 14.77 2.18 -9.55
N ARG A 24 13.61 2.53 -8.97
CA ARG A 24 13.21 3.91 -8.62
C ARG A 24 13.14 4.88 -9.80
N ASP A 25 13.03 4.35 -11.03
CA ASP A 25 12.74 5.14 -12.22
C ASP A 25 11.22 5.30 -12.34
N TYR A 26 10.66 6.11 -11.44
CA TYR A 26 9.22 6.33 -11.34
C TYR A 26 8.61 6.95 -12.61
N PRO A 27 9.24 7.91 -13.31
CA PRO A 27 8.72 8.42 -14.58
C PRO A 27 8.54 7.32 -15.63
N THR A 28 9.54 6.44 -15.81
CA THR A 28 9.44 5.32 -16.74
C THR A 28 8.38 4.33 -16.30
N ALA A 29 8.30 4.03 -14.99
CA ALA A 29 7.29 3.14 -14.46
C ALA A 29 5.87 3.61 -14.81
N VAL A 30 5.57 4.90 -14.61
CA VAL A 30 4.27 5.48 -14.95
C VAL A 30 3.96 5.33 -16.45
N VAL A 31 4.94 5.60 -17.33
CA VAL A 31 4.75 5.48 -18.78
C VAL A 31 4.43 4.05 -19.19
N GLU A 32 5.21 3.08 -18.73
CA GLU A 32 5.07 1.68 -19.13
C GLU A 32 3.82 1.04 -18.52
N LEU A 33 3.46 1.39 -17.28
CA LEU A 33 2.23 0.90 -16.64
C LEU A 33 0.97 1.53 -17.25
N LYS A 34 1.00 2.81 -17.66
CA LYS A 34 -0.08 3.42 -18.45
C LYS A 34 -0.24 2.73 -19.81
N ALA A 35 0.85 2.33 -20.45
CA ALA A 35 0.78 1.53 -21.68
C ALA A 35 0.19 0.14 -21.43
N ALA A 36 0.59 -0.55 -20.36
CA ALA A 36 -0.01 -1.83 -19.97
C ALA A 36 -1.51 -1.70 -19.67
N ALA A 37 -1.93 -0.61 -19.02
CA ALA A 37 -3.34 -0.33 -18.70
C ALA A 37 -4.20 -0.14 -19.95
N ARG A 38 -3.64 0.42 -21.05
CA ARG A 38 -4.35 0.52 -22.33
C ARG A 38 -4.59 -0.84 -22.97
N LEU A 39 -3.67 -1.79 -22.78
CA LEU A 39 -3.75 -3.14 -23.35
C LEU A 39 -4.67 -4.06 -22.53
N ARG A 40 -4.69 -3.91 -21.20
CA ARG A 40 -5.62 -4.61 -20.30
C ARG A 40 -6.22 -3.65 -19.27
N PRO A 41 -7.29 -2.92 -19.66
CA PRO A 41 -7.96 -1.99 -18.76
C PRO A 41 -8.54 -2.73 -17.55
N GLY A 42 -8.18 -2.29 -16.35
CA GLY A 42 -8.67 -2.90 -15.11
C GLY A 42 -7.93 -4.12 -14.59
N ASP A 43 -6.79 -4.48 -15.20
CA ASP A 43 -5.92 -5.50 -14.63
C ASP A 43 -5.47 -5.07 -13.23
N LYS A 44 -5.72 -5.93 -12.22
CA LYS A 44 -5.43 -5.63 -10.82
C LYS A 44 -3.96 -5.30 -10.60
N GLY A 45 -3.06 -6.08 -11.20
CA GLY A 45 -1.61 -5.90 -11.06
C GLY A 45 -1.15 -4.57 -11.65
N VAL A 46 -1.70 -4.22 -12.82
CA VAL A 46 -1.43 -2.92 -13.45
C VAL A 46 -1.94 -1.77 -12.61
N LEU A 47 -3.16 -1.84 -12.08
CA LEU A 47 -3.72 -0.77 -11.24
C LEU A 47 -2.91 -0.57 -9.97
N LEU A 48 -2.56 -1.66 -9.27
CA LEU A 48 -1.69 -1.59 -8.08
C LEU A 48 -0.32 -1.00 -8.40
N GLY A 49 0.30 -1.45 -9.50
CA GLY A 49 1.58 -0.92 -9.96
C GLY A 49 1.49 0.57 -10.31
N LEU A 50 0.43 0.98 -11.02
CA LEU A 50 0.25 2.35 -11.46
C LEU A 50 -0.01 3.30 -10.29
N THR A 51 -0.80 2.88 -9.30
CA THR A 51 -0.98 3.60 -8.04
C THR A 51 0.36 3.84 -7.35
N ALA A 52 1.16 2.78 -7.18
CA ALA A 52 2.48 2.88 -6.55
C ALA A 52 3.43 3.80 -7.35
N ALA A 53 3.48 3.63 -8.67
CA ALA A 53 4.35 4.43 -9.54
C ALA A 53 3.97 5.90 -9.51
N CYS A 54 2.68 6.23 -9.57
CA CYS A 54 2.23 7.61 -9.54
C CYS A 54 2.40 8.27 -8.16
N ALA A 55 2.17 7.54 -7.07
CA ALA A 55 2.46 8.03 -5.71
C ALA A 55 3.95 8.35 -5.52
N LEU A 56 4.84 7.41 -5.88
CA LEU A 56 6.29 7.59 -5.76
C LEU A 56 6.85 8.66 -6.72
N ASN A 57 6.21 8.84 -7.88
CA ASN A 57 6.51 9.92 -8.81
C ASN A 57 5.93 11.29 -8.40
N GLN A 58 5.19 11.35 -7.28
CA GLN A 58 4.45 12.54 -6.82
C GLN A 58 3.42 13.08 -7.83
N ASP A 59 2.98 12.24 -8.76
CA ASP A 59 1.88 12.54 -9.69
C ASP A 59 0.55 12.26 -8.98
N ARG A 60 0.10 13.24 -8.19
CA ARG A 60 -1.11 13.16 -7.35
C ARG A 60 -2.36 12.81 -8.15
N ALA A 61 -2.54 13.42 -9.32
CA ALA A 61 -3.72 13.19 -10.15
C ALA A 61 -3.75 11.74 -10.65
N CYS A 62 -2.63 11.25 -11.18
CA CYS A 62 -2.56 9.86 -11.61
C CYS A 62 -2.75 8.86 -10.45
N ALA A 63 -2.17 9.15 -9.28
CA ALA A 63 -2.32 8.30 -8.11
C ALA A 63 -3.78 8.23 -7.63
N GLU A 64 -4.47 9.37 -7.62
CA GLU A 64 -5.90 9.43 -7.28
C GLU A 64 -6.76 8.63 -8.27
N ASP A 65 -6.58 8.85 -9.57
CA ASP A 65 -7.36 8.18 -10.61
C ASP A 65 -7.17 6.66 -10.58
N SER A 66 -5.91 6.20 -10.51
CA SER A 66 -5.59 4.78 -10.46
C SER A 66 -6.08 4.10 -9.19
N THR A 67 -5.97 4.78 -8.03
CA THR A 67 -6.50 4.27 -6.75
C THR A 67 -8.02 4.16 -6.79
N ARG A 68 -8.71 5.17 -7.31
CA ARG A 68 -10.17 5.18 -7.41
C ARG A 68 -10.67 4.06 -8.32
N GLU A 69 -10.00 3.84 -9.45
CA GLU A 69 -10.33 2.73 -10.35
C GLU A 69 -10.08 1.36 -9.68
N ALA A 70 -8.96 1.21 -8.98
CA ALA A 70 -8.61 0.00 -8.25
C ALA A 70 -9.70 -0.39 -7.23
N VAL A 71 -10.14 0.57 -6.43
CA VAL A 71 -11.18 0.38 -5.40
C VAL A 71 -12.54 0.10 -6.04
N ALA A 72 -12.90 0.81 -7.11
CA ALA A 72 -14.16 0.59 -7.80
C ALA A 72 -14.29 -0.82 -8.39
N ARG A 73 -13.18 -1.40 -8.87
CA ARG A 73 -13.16 -2.75 -9.45
C ARG A 73 -13.00 -3.84 -8.40
N PHE A 74 -12.26 -3.57 -7.33
CA PHE A 74 -11.90 -4.55 -6.31
C PHE A 74 -12.22 -4.03 -4.89
N PRO A 75 -13.50 -3.71 -4.59
CA PRO A 75 -13.87 -3.02 -3.35
C PRO A 75 -13.65 -3.84 -2.08
N ALA A 76 -13.54 -5.17 -2.21
CA ALA A 76 -13.32 -6.09 -1.10
C ALA A 76 -11.93 -6.76 -1.18
N ASP A 77 -10.96 -6.12 -1.85
CA ASP A 77 -9.60 -6.65 -1.90
C ASP A 77 -8.72 -5.97 -0.84
N PRO A 78 -8.17 -6.72 0.13
CA PRO A 78 -7.43 -6.13 1.24
C PRO A 78 -6.14 -5.43 0.78
N GLY A 79 -5.51 -5.90 -0.30
CA GLY A 79 -4.31 -5.26 -0.85
C GLY A 79 -4.62 -3.91 -1.51
N ILE A 80 -5.78 -3.79 -2.17
CA ILE A 80 -6.25 -2.55 -2.78
C ILE A 80 -6.62 -1.53 -1.70
N LEU A 81 -7.38 -1.95 -0.69
CA LEU A 81 -7.75 -1.12 0.46
C LEU A 81 -6.51 -0.66 1.25
N LEU A 82 -5.52 -1.54 1.44
CA LEU A 82 -4.24 -1.20 2.04
C LEU A 82 -3.52 -0.09 1.26
N ASN A 83 -3.43 -0.20 -0.06
CA ASN A 83 -2.77 0.82 -0.88
C ASN A 83 -3.54 2.14 -0.92
N MET A 84 -4.87 2.10 -0.93
CA MET A 84 -5.69 3.31 -0.81
C MET A 84 -5.45 3.99 0.54
N GLY A 85 -5.42 3.23 1.63
CA GLY A 85 -5.10 3.76 2.95
C GLY A 85 -3.74 4.45 2.99
N ALA A 86 -2.72 3.83 2.39
CA ALA A 86 -1.37 4.40 2.32
C ALA A 86 -1.34 5.70 1.51
N TRP A 87 -2.04 5.74 0.37
CA TRP A 87 -2.14 6.95 -0.44
C TRP A 87 -2.85 8.08 0.30
N LEU A 88 -3.98 7.80 0.97
CA LEU A 88 -4.71 8.77 1.80
C LEU A 88 -3.83 9.30 2.94
N GLU A 89 -3.03 8.41 3.53
CA GLU A 89 -2.08 8.75 4.58
C GLU A 89 -1.02 9.75 4.12
N GLU A 90 -0.47 9.58 2.91
CA GLU A 90 0.46 10.52 2.28
C GLU A 90 -0.18 11.87 1.98
N GLN A 91 -1.50 11.92 1.75
CA GLN A 91 -2.24 13.17 1.57
C GLN A 91 -2.66 13.84 2.89
N GLY A 92 -2.29 13.29 4.05
CA GLY A 92 -2.70 13.85 5.34
C GLY A 92 -4.12 13.43 5.79
N GLN A 93 -4.81 12.58 5.02
CA GLN A 93 -6.20 12.19 5.28
C GLN A 93 -6.29 10.99 6.23
N PHE A 94 -5.86 11.18 7.47
CA PHE A 94 -5.63 10.08 8.42
C PHE A 94 -6.91 9.33 8.81
N ALA A 95 -8.03 10.02 8.98
CA ALA A 95 -9.31 9.37 9.29
C ALA A 95 -9.77 8.45 8.14
N SER A 96 -9.71 8.95 6.90
CA SER A 96 -10.04 8.16 5.71
C SER A 96 -9.08 6.97 5.54
N ALA A 97 -7.78 7.17 5.77
CA ALA A 97 -6.78 6.11 5.71
C ALA A 97 -7.08 4.99 6.72
N MET A 98 -7.40 5.36 7.97
CA MET A 98 -7.76 4.41 9.02
C MET A 98 -9.00 3.59 8.66
N GLU A 99 -10.01 4.22 8.03
CA GLU A 99 -11.20 3.51 7.56
C GLU A 99 -10.85 2.44 6.52
N GLN A 100 -10.01 2.76 5.53
CA GLN A 100 -9.59 1.78 4.52
C GLN A 100 -8.80 0.62 5.13
N TYR A 101 -7.87 0.92 6.05
CA TYR A 101 -7.12 -0.13 6.73
C TYR A 101 -8.03 -1.03 7.59
N ARG A 102 -9.03 -0.46 8.28
CA ARG A 102 -10.02 -1.23 9.06
C ARG A 102 -10.86 -2.14 8.19
N GLN A 103 -11.28 -1.67 7.01
CA GLN A 103 -11.98 -2.51 6.03
C GLN A 103 -11.08 -3.66 5.55
N ALA A 104 -9.80 -3.38 5.28
CA ALA A 104 -8.85 -4.40 4.85
C ALA A 104 -8.70 -5.54 5.88
N VAL A 105 -8.56 -5.21 7.18
CA VAL A 105 -8.45 -6.22 8.24
C VAL A 105 -9.78 -6.88 8.59
N HIS A 106 -10.92 -6.25 8.29
CA HIS A 106 -12.23 -6.88 8.42
C HIS A 106 -12.39 -8.00 7.38
N ILE A 107 -11.91 -7.77 6.16
CA ILE A 107 -11.94 -8.74 5.06
C ILE A 107 -10.89 -9.83 5.24
N ALA A 108 -9.65 -9.44 5.59
CA ALA A 108 -8.52 -10.34 5.80
C ALA A 108 -7.89 -10.09 7.18
N PRO A 109 -8.40 -10.76 8.23
CA PRO A 109 -7.88 -10.63 9.59
C PRO A 109 -6.43 -11.09 9.74
N ASP A 110 -5.90 -11.87 8.80
CA ASP A 110 -4.53 -12.37 8.73
C ASP A 110 -3.60 -11.46 7.89
N CYS A 111 -4.07 -10.31 7.41
CA CYS A 111 -3.24 -9.34 6.71
C CYS A 111 -2.27 -8.63 7.68
N ALA A 112 -1.10 -9.22 7.92
CA ALA A 112 -0.08 -8.66 8.82
C ALA A 112 0.31 -7.21 8.44
N ASN A 113 0.48 -6.92 7.14
CA ASN A 113 0.82 -5.57 6.68
C ASN A 113 -0.31 -4.55 6.95
N CYS A 114 -1.56 -4.97 6.89
CA CYS A 114 -2.70 -4.12 7.21
C CYS A 114 -2.68 -3.74 8.70
N TRP A 115 -2.45 -4.72 9.59
CA TRP A 115 -2.31 -4.47 11.02
C TRP A 115 -1.11 -3.56 11.35
N TYR A 116 0.02 -3.73 10.67
CA TYR A 116 1.17 -2.83 10.82
C TYR A 116 0.81 -1.37 10.49
N ASN A 117 0.13 -1.15 9.37
CA ASN A 117 -0.25 0.19 8.94
C ASN A 117 -1.29 0.84 9.88
N ILE A 118 -2.25 0.06 10.42
CA ILE A 118 -3.14 0.54 11.49
C ILE A 118 -2.32 0.97 12.70
N GLY A 119 -1.39 0.13 13.16
CA GLY A 119 -0.57 0.43 14.34
C GLY A 119 0.24 1.70 14.16
N ARG A 120 0.84 1.87 12.98
CA ARG A 120 1.69 3.02 12.64
C ARG A 120 0.89 4.30 12.55
N LEU A 121 -0.26 4.25 11.90
CA LEU A 121 -1.14 5.40 11.80
C LEU A 121 -1.69 5.80 13.17
N ALA A 122 -2.17 4.82 13.95
CA ALA A 122 -2.71 5.03 15.29
C ALA A 122 -1.68 5.70 16.21
N GLU A 123 -0.44 5.18 16.24
CA GLU A 123 0.65 5.80 17.00
C GLU A 123 0.91 7.23 16.55
N ARG A 124 1.00 7.48 15.25
CA ARG A 124 1.23 8.83 14.73
C ARG A 124 0.11 9.81 15.10
N THR A 125 -1.12 9.32 15.24
CA THR A 125 -2.28 10.10 15.68
C THR A 125 -2.46 10.15 17.20
N GLY A 126 -1.60 9.49 17.97
CA GLY A 126 -1.66 9.44 19.43
C GLY A 126 -2.65 8.44 20.04
N ASP A 127 -3.30 7.61 19.22
CA ASP A 127 -4.16 6.51 19.70
C ASP A 127 -3.30 5.30 20.07
N VAL A 128 -2.68 5.38 21.24
CA VAL A 128 -1.76 4.34 21.73
C VAL A 128 -2.46 3.00 21.92
N ALA A 129 -3.73 2.99 22.35
CA ALA A 129 -4.48 1.76 22.59
C ALA A 129 -4.68 0.98 21.28
N THR A 130 -5.15 1.65 20.23
CA THR A 130 -5.28 1.04 18.90
C THR A 130 -3.91 0.63 18.35
N ALA A 131 -2.86 1.43 18.58
CA ALA A 131 -1.52 1.11 18.13
C ALA A 131 -0.99 -0.22 18.70
N LEU A 132 -1.12 -0.41 20.02
CA LEU A 132 -0.68 -1.62 20.71
C LEU A 132 -1.43 -2.87 20.22
N ASP A 133 -2.76 -2.79 20.16
CA ASP A 133 -3.61 -3.89 19.69
C ASP A 133 -3.30 -4.29 18.24
N ALA A 134 -3.16 -3.29 17.36
CA ALA A 134 -2.81 -3.54 15.96
C ALA A 134 -1.41 -4.15 15.81
N TYR A 135 -0.41 -3.70 16.57
CA TYR A 135 0.92 -4.30 16.53
C TYR A 135 0.97 -5.73 17.06
N GLN A 136 0.19 -6.04 18.10
CA GLN A 136 0.05 -7.41 18.57
C GLN A 136 -0.57 -8.31 17.50
N ARG A 137 -1.62 -7.83 16.81
CA ARG A 137 -2.23 -8.56 15.69
C ARG A 137 -1.30 -8.71 14.48
N HIS A 138 -0.48 -7.71 14.18
CA HIS A 138 0.55 -7.82 13.16
C HIS A 138 1.50 -9.00 13.47
N ILE A 139 2.00 -9.09 14.71
CA ILE A 139 2.89 -10.18 15.13
C ILE A 139 2.17 -11.53 15.04
N ALA A 140 0.90 -11.60 15.49
CA ALA A 140 0.12 -12.83 15.44
C ALA A 140 -0.18 -13.32 14.01
N ALA A 141 -0.36 -12.39 13.07
CA ALA A 141 -0.62 -12.66 11.67
C ALA A 141 0.66 -12.85 10.82
N ALA A 142 1.84 -12.58 11.39
CA ALA A 142 3.10 -12.61 10.66
C ALA A 142 3.44 -14.03 10.18
N PRO A 143 3.67 -14.26 8.88
CA PRO A 143 4.11 -15.56 8.39
C PRO A 143 5.54 -15.88 8.86
N PRO A 144 5.95 -17.17 8.89
CA PRO A 144 7.31 -17.55 9.22
C PRO A 144 8.33 -16.79 8.37
N GLY A 145 9.34 -16.20 9.02
CA GLY A 145 10.40 -15.42 8.37
C GLY A 145 10.11 -13.92 8.20
N MET A 146 8.89 -13.45 8.48
CA MET A 146 8.64 -12.02 8.61
C MET A 146 9.34 -11.45 9.85
N VAL A 147 10.10 -10.36 9.68
CA VAL A 147 10.83 -9.72 10.77
C VAL A 147 9.88 -8.82 11.56
N THR A 148 9.65 -9.16 12.83
CA THR A 148 8.75 -8.41 13.73
C THR A 148 9.47 -7.61 14.83
N GLY A 149 10.81 -7.64 14.84
CA GLY A 149 11.61 -7.01 15.91
C GLY A 149 11.40 -5.50 16.04
N GLU A 150 11.24 -4.80 14.90
CA GLU A 150 10.89 -3.37 14.90
C GLU A 150 9.54 -3.12 15.61
N VAL A 151 8.55 -3.96 15.33
CA VAL A 151 7.21 -3.84 15.92
C VAL A 151 7.23 -4.14 17.42
N GLN A 152 8.04 -5.10 17.85
CA GLN A 152 8.25 -5.40 19.27
C GLN A 152 8.90 -4.23 20.02
N GLU A 153 9.88 -3.54 19.40
CA GLU A 153 10.48 -2.33 19.97
C GLU A 153 9.45 -1.22 20.13
N ARG A 154 8.63 -1.00 19.09
CA ARG A 154 7.59 0.01 19.11
C ARG A 154 6.56 -0.25 20.23
N ILE A 155 6.13 -1.50 20.41
CA ILE A 155 5.26 -1.90 21.53
C ILE A 155 5.93 -1.55 22.87
N ARG A 156 7.22 -1.87 23.05
CA ARG A 156 7.96 -1.56 24.29
C ARG A 156 7.96 -0.06 24.58
N LEU A 157 8.27 0.76 23.58
CA LEU A 157 8.32 2.23 23.72
C LEU A 157 6.96 2.80 24.09
N LEU A 158 5.88 2.35 23.44
CA LEU A 158 4.51 2.78 23.74
C LEU A 158 4.07 2.42 25.16
N LEU A 159 4.52 1.28 25.70
CA LEU A 159 4.20 0.89 27.09
C LEU A 159 5.00 1.71 28.11
N GLN A 160 6.23 2.11 27.78
CA GLN A 160 7.05 2.95 28.66
C GLN A 160 6.47 4.37 28.80
N THR A 161 5.95 4.94 27.70
CA THR A 161 5.35 6.29 27.71
C THR A 161 3.99 6.34 28.42
N GLN A 162 3.31 5.20 28.62
CA GLN A 162 2.12 5.13 29.47
C GLN A 162 2.43 5.01 30.98
N GLY A 163 3.66 4.62 31.33
CA GLY A 163 4.09 4.36 32.71
C GLY A 163 4.72 5.55 33.43
N THR A 164 4.91 6.69 32.74
CA THR A 164 5.46 7.91 33.34
C THR A 164 4.32 8.81 33.85
N PRO A 165 4.15 8.98 35.17
CA PRO A 165 3.17 9.90 35.75
C PRO A 165 3.53 11.37 35.48
#